data_AF-A0A961EUK2-F1
#
_entry.id   AF-A0A961EUK2-F1
#
_cell.length_a   1.000
_cell.length_b   1.000
_cell.length_c   1.000
_cell.angle_alpha   90.00
_cell.angle_beta   90.00
_cell.angle_gamma   90.00
#
_symmetry.space_group_name_H-M   'P 1'
#
loop_
_entity.id
_entity.type
_entity.pdbx_description
1 polymer ?
#
loop_
_entity_poly.entity_id
_entity_poly.type
_entity_poly.pdbx_seq_one_letter_code
_entity_poly.pdbx_strand_id
1 'polypeptide(L)'
;MKELIWKILLVLAGIGNLLNALWMLIDPEGWFFELPAAVPDFGPLNVHMVRDLGALFLTWAGLHFWAAFAPRLRATLLAIMAIWYLQHALVHVFDTARGLVGPEHWIIDLPMVYVPALIYAFFSLYFARQTELPA
;
A
#
# COMPACT_ATOMS: atom_id res chain seq x y z
N MET A 1 -0.63 -16.44 20.93
CA MET A 1 0.52 -16.40 20.01
C MET A 1 0.16 -15.81 18.64
N LYS A 2 -0.83 -16.35 17.92
CA LYS A 2 -1.24 -15.83 16.58
C LYS A 2 -1.60 -14.34 16.57
N GLU A 3 -2.39 -13.86 17.53
CA GLU A 3 -2.76 -12.44 17.60
C GLU A 3 -1.58 -11.49 17.85
N LEU A 4 -0.59 -11.93 18.63
CA LEU A 4 0.63 -11.14 18.85
C LEU A 4 1.42 -10.99 17.55
N ILE A 5 1.54 -12.07 16.76
CA ILE A 5 2.20 -12.04 15.45
C ILE A 5 1.48 -11.05 14.52
N TRP A 6 0.15 -11.11 14.42
CA TRP A 6 -0.61 -10.18 13.57
C TRP A 6 -0.44 -8.73 14.01
N LYS A 7 -0.47 -8.47 15.31
CA LYS A 7 -0.21 -7.14 15.84
C LYS A 7 1.17 -6.64 15.44
N ILE A 8 2.21 -7.47 15.58
CA ILE A 8 3.58 -7.11 15.19
C ILE A 8 3.65 -6.82 13.69
N LEU A 9 3.11 -7.69 12.84
CA LEU A 9 3.14 -7.51 11.38
C LEU A 9 2.43 -6.23 10.95
N LEU A 10 1.24 -5.95 11.50
CA LEU A 10 0.49 -4.74 11.18
C LEU A 10 1.18 -3.49 11.70
N VAL A 11 1.80 -3.52 12.89
CA VAL A 11 2.59 -2.40 13.40
C VAL A 11 3.80 -2.14 12.52
N LEU A 12 4.54 -3.17 12.11
CA LEU A 12 5.69 -3.02 11.22
C LEU A 12 5.28 -2.45 9.85
N ALA A 13 4.19 -2.96 9.27
CA ALA A 13 3.64 -2.41 8.04
C ALA A 13 3.19 -0.95 8.19
N GLY A 14 2.60 -0.60 9.35
CA GLY A 14 2.24 0.78 9.67
C GLY A 14 3.46 1.69 9.79
N ILE A 15 4.54 1.24 10.43
CA ILE A 15 5.80 1.98 10.52
C ILE A 15 6.40 2.18 9.12
N GLY A 16 6.42 1.15 8.27
CA GLY A 16 6.92 1.28 6.90
C GLY A 16 6.15 2.33 6.09
N ASN A 17 4.81 2.30 6.16
CA ASN A 17 3.96 3.31 5.52
C ASN A 17 4.20 4.71 6.10
N LEU A 18 4.39 4.83 7.42
CA LEU A 18 4.67 6.11 8.08
C LEU A 18 6.00 6.70 7.60
N LEU A 19 7.06 5.89 7.55
CA LEU A 19 8.37 6.34 7.08
C LEU A 19 8.32 6.76 5.61
N ASN A 20 7.64 5.99 4.76
CA ASN A 20 7.44 6.34 3.35
C ASN A 20 6.64 7.64 3.19
N ALA A 21 5.57 7.81 3.98
CA ALA A 21 4.78 9.03 4.02
C ALA A 21 5.61 10.25 4.43
N LEU A 22 6.41 10.11 5.49
CA LEU A 22 7.29 11.18 5.95
C LEU A 22 8.32 11.56 4.87
N TRP A 23 8.89 10.60 4.15
CA TRP A 23 9.79 10.89 3.03
C TRP A 23 9.09 11.70 1.95
N MET A 24 7.93 11.25 1.44
CA MET A 24 7.14 11.97 0.44
C MET A 24 6.72 13.39 0.89
N LEU A 25 6.45 13.59 2.18
CA LEU A 25 6.00 14.88 2.71
C LEU A 25 7.16 15.87 2.91
N ILE A 26 8.29 15.39 3.44
CA ILE A 26 9.46 16.19 3.80
C ILE A 26 10.33 16.45 2.57
N ASP A 27 10.64 15.40 1.80
CA ASP A 27 11.52 15.42 0.63
C ASP A 27 10.87 14.68 -0.56
N PRO A 28 9.85 15.29 -1.19
CA PRO A 28 9.14 14.69 -2.32
C PRO A 28 10.02 14.48 -3.55
N GLU A 29 11.05 15.30 -3.74
CA GLU A 29 11.96 15.20 -4.88
C GLU A 29 12.91 14.01 -4.72
N GLY A 30 13.55 13.87 -3.55
CA GLY A 30 14.36 12.70 -3.25
C GLY A 30 13.54 11.42 -3.31
N TRP A 31 12.32 11.40 -2.77
CA TRP A 31 11.44 10.24 -2.91
C TRP A 31 11.17 9.89 -4.38
N PHE A 32 10.86 10.89 -5.21
CA PHE A 32 10.50 10.68 -6.61
C PHE A 32 11.66 10.15 -7.45
N PHE A 33 12.89 10.63 -7.23
CA PHE A 33 14.05 10.25 -8.04
C PHE A 33 14.86 9.09 -7.45
N GLU A 34 14.88 8.90 -6.14
CA GLU A 34 15.76 7.94 -5.46
C GLU A 34 15.04 6.66 -5.03
N LEU A 35 13.71 6.65 -4.96
CA LEU A 35 12.97 5.42 -4.72
C LEU A 35 13.28 4.42 -5.86
N PRO A 36 13.74 3.19 -5.56
CA PRO A 36 14.09 2.18 -6.57
C PRO A 36 12.84 1.53 -7.17
N ALA A 37 11.93 2.34 -7.71
CA ALA A 37 10.68 1.96 -8.34
C ALA A 37 10.46 2.68 -9.68
N ALA A 38 11.48 3.35 -10.22
CA ALA A 38 11.43 4.04 -11.52
C ALA A 38 10.21 4.97 -11.68
N VAL A 39 9.82 5.65 -10.61
CA VAL A 39 8.68 6.59 -10.60
C VAL A 39 8.74 7.63 -11.74
N PRO A 40 9.91 8.17 -12.13
CA PRO A 40 10.00 9.14 -13.23
C PRO A 40 9.53 8.62 -14.60
N ASP A 41 9.43 7.31 -14.80
CA ASP A 41 8.96 6.71 -16.06
C ASP A 41 7.48 7.01 -16.32
N PHE A 42 6.69 7.30 -15.28
CA PHE A 42 5.26 7.62 -15.40
C PHE A 42 4.97 9.10 -15.71
N GLY A 43 6.00 9.95 -15.76
CA GLY A 43 5.86 11.37 -16.13
C GLY A 43 6.76 12.30 -15.31
N PRO A 44 6.71 13.62 -15.58
CA PRO A 44 7.52 14.60 -14.86
C PRO A 44 7.10 14.74 -13.39
N LEU A 45 8.04 15.13 -12.54
CA LEU A 45 7.80 15.42 -11.11
C LEU A 45 6.68 16.46 -10.95
N ASN A 46 5.67 16.09 -10.15
CA ASN A 46 4.72 17.00 -9.57
C ASN A 46 4.80 16.90 -8.04
N VAL A 47 5.45 17.88 -7.41
CA VAL A 47 5.66 17.91 -5.95
C VAL A 47 4.35 17.85 -5.15
N HIS A 48 3.28 18.48 -5.64
CA HIS A 48 1.99 18.44 -4.97
C HIS A 48 1.41 17.02 -5.00
N MET A 49 1.45 16.36 -6.17
CA MET A 49 1.01 14.97 -6.32
C MET A 49 1.77 14.01 -5.39
N VAL A 50 3.09 14.17 -5.27
CA VAL A 50 3.90 13.34 -4.36
C VAL A 50 3.46 13.55 -2.89
N ARG A 51 3.17 14.79 -2.48
CA ARG A 51 2.68 15.06 -1.12
C ARG A 51 1.26 14.53 -0.87
N ASP A 52 0.39 14.55 -1.88
CA ASP A 52 -0.94 13.94 -1.78
C ASP A 52 -0.82 12.43 -1.59
N LEU A 53 0.08 11.76 -2.32
CA LEU A 53 0.45 10.37 -2.05
C LEU A 53 1.04 10.20 -0.65
N GLY A 54 1.88 11.13 -0.20
CA GLY A 54 2.37 11.17 1.18
C GLY A 54 1.26 11.15 2.23
N ALA A 55 0.24 12.00 2.07
CA ALA A 55 -0.92 12.03 2.96
C ALA A 55 -1.74 10.73 2.91
N LEU A 56 -1.84 10.11 1.73
CA LEU A 56 -2.48 8.80 1.57
C LEU A 56 -1.70 7.70 2.31
N PHE A 57 -0.38 7.63 2.17
CA PHE A 57 0.44 6.66 2.90
C PHE A 57 0.43 6.90 4.42
N LEU A 58 0.29 8.15 4.86
CA LEU A 58 0.07 8.46 6.27
C LEU A 58 -1.28 7.90 6.76
N THR A 59 -2.31 7.96 5.91
CA THR A 59 -3.60 7.32 6.18
C THR A 59 -3.44 5.80 6.27
N TRP A 60 -2.68 5.17 5.36
CA TRP A 60 -2.36 3.74 5.42
C TRP A 60 -1.63 3.36 6.70
N ALA A 61 -0.68 4.16 7.17
CA ALA A 61 -0.05 3.93 8.48
C ALA A 61 -1.07 3.91 9.61
N GLY A 62 -1.99 4.89 9.64
CA GLY A 62 -3.07 4.96 10.62
C GLY A 62 -4.00 3.74 10.59
N LEU A 63 -4.41 3.29 9.40
CA LEU A 63 -5.26 2.09 9.27
C LEU A 63 -4.56 0.81 9.72
N HIS A 64 -3.26 0.67 9.46
CA HIS A 64 -2.47 -0.46 9.96
C HIS A 64 -2.41 -0.49 11.48
N PHE A 65 -2.09 0.65 12.11
CA PHE A 65 -2.08 0.74 13.57
C PHE A 65 -3.46 0.44 14.14
N TRP A 66 -4.52 1.00 13.55
CA TRP A 66 -5.88 0.72 14.00
C TRP A 66 -6.22 -0.77 13.88
N ALA A 67 -5.92 -1.40 12.74
CA ALA A 67 -6.15 -2.83 12.52
C ALA A 67 -5.36 -3.74 13.49
N ALA A 68 -4.19 -3.28 13.96
CA ALA A 68 -3.35 -3.98 14.93
C ALA A 68 -3.98 -4.01 16.33
N PHE A 69 -4.69 -2.95 16.71
CA PHE A 69 -5.27 -2.78 18.06
C PHE A 69 -6.80 -2.96 18.12
N ALA A 70 -7.48 -3.04 16.97
CA ALA A 70 -8.92 -3.31 16.87
C ALA A 70 -9.21 -4.55 16.00
N PRO A 71 -9.00 -5.79 16.52
CA PRO A 71 -9.21 -7.01 15.75
C PRO A 71 -10.60 -7.14 15.12
N ARG A 72 -11.64 -6.61 15.79
CA ARG A 72 -13.02 -6.59 15.30
C ARG A 72 -13.22 -5.78 14.01
N LEU A 73 -12.38 -4.77 13.78
CA LEU A 73 -12.45 -3.91 12.59
C LEU A 73 -11.41 -4.29 11.53
N ARG A 74 -10.49 -5.22 11.86
CA ARG A 74 -9.33 -5.56 11.03
C ARG A 74 -9.73 -5.90 9.60
N ALA A 75 -10.72 -6.76 9.40
CA ALA A 75 -11.19 -7.15 8.07
C ALA A 75 -11.61 -5.92 7.24
N THR A 76 -12.44 -5.05 7.80
CA THR A 76 -12.92 -3.82 7.15
C THR A 76 -11.79 -2.85 6.84
N LEU A 77 -10.88 -2.61 7.79
CA LEU A 77 -9.77 -1.69 7.59
C LEU A 77 -8.81 -2.19 6.50
N LEU A 78 -8.52 -3.50 6.47
CA LEU A 78 -7.74 -4.11 5.40
C LEU A 78 -8.48 -4.08 4.06
N ALA A 79 -9.81 -4.22 4.04
CA ALA A 79 -10.60 -4.14 2.81
C ALA A 79 -10.55 -2.74 2.18
N ILE A 80 -10.59 -1.68 2.98
CA ILE A 80 -10.42 -0.30 2.50
C ILE A 80 -9.07 -0.15 1.79
N MET A 81 -8.00 -0.66 2.39
CA MET A 81 -6.67 -0.66 1.78
C MET A 81 -6.65 -1.51 0.50
N ALA A 82 -7.25 -2.71 0.53
CA ALA A 82 -7.31 -3.61 -0.62
C ALA A 82 -7.97 -2.95 -1.84
N ILE A 83 -9.07 -2.22 -1.65
CA ILE A 83 -9.77 -1.52 -2.73
C ILE A 83 -8.82 -0.54 -3.43
N TRP A 84 -8.12 0.30 -2.66
CA TRP A 84 -7.22 1.27 -3.25
C TRP A 84 -6.03 0.59 -3.94
N TYR A 85 -5.36 -0.38 -3.30
CA TYR A 85 -4.21 -1.05 -3.89
C TYR A 85 -4.59 -1.83 -5.16
N LEU A 86 -5.78 -2.44 -5.22
CA LEU A 86 -6.27 -3.08 -6.45
C LEU A 86 -6.52 -2.06 -7.55
N GLN A 87 -7.18 -0.94 -7.25
CA GLN A 87 -7.41 0.12 -8.24
C GLN A 87 -6.08 0.68 -8.76
N HIS A 88 -5.13 0.94 -7.87
CA HIS A 88 -3.80 1.42 -8.19
C HIS A 88 -3.04 0.41 -9.07
N ALA A 89 -3.03 -0.87 -8.71
CA ALA A 89 -2.43 -1.93 -9.53
C ALA A 89 -3.05 -2.02 -10.93
N LEU A 90 -4.36 -1.83 -11.06
CA LEU A 90 -5.02 -1.81 -12.37
C LEU A 90 -4.59 -0.62 -13.24
N VAL A 91 -4.26 0.52 -12.63
CA VAL A 91 -3.68 1.66 -13.36
C VAL A 91 -2.31 1.30 -13.93
N HIS A 92 -1.42 0.66 -13.14
CA HIS A 92 -0.11 0.19 -13.61
C HIS A 92 -0.22 -0.86 -14.72
N VAL A 93 -1.16 -1.81 -14.58
CA VAL A 93 -1.49 -2.79 -15.63
C VAL A 93 -1.89 -2.07 -16.92
N PHE A 94 -2.78 -1.07 -16.82
CA PHE A 94 -3.25 -0.32 -17.97
C PHE A 94 -2.14 0.51 -18.63
N ASP A 95 -1.32 1.22 -17.85
CA ASP A 95 -0.23 2.04 -18.35
C ASP A 95 0.88 1.21 -19.01
N THR A 96 1.20 0.05 -18.44
CA THR A 96 2.14 -0.90 -19.06
C THR A 96 1.53 -1.51 -20.34
N ALA A 97 0.27 -1.92 -20.32
CA ALA A 97 -0.40 -2.55 -21.47
C ALA A 97 -0.60 -1.59 -22.65
N ARG A 98 -0.84 -0.30 -22.39
CA ARG A 98 -0.97 0.72 -23.45
C ARG A 98 0.37 1.26 -23.94
N GLY A 99 1.49 0.81 -23.37
CA GLY A 99 2.84 1.21 -23.74
C GLY A 99 3.24 2.62 -23.27
N LEU A 100 2.67 3.12 -22.17
CA LEU A 100 3.18 4.35 -21.53
C LEU A 100 4.60 4.09 -20.99
N VAL A 101 4.78 2.96 -20.32
CA VAL A 101 6.04 2.48 -19.77
C VAL A 101 6.43 1.13 -20.41
N GLY A 102 7.70 0.76 -20.32
CA GLY A 102 8.21 -0.50 -20.89
C GLY A 102 7.76 -1.75 -20.12
N PRO A 103 7.87 -2.95 -20.72
CA PRO A 103 7.44 -4.20 -20.10
C PRO A 103 8.23 -4.59 -18.83
N GLU A 104 9.39 -4.00 -18.59
CA GLU A 104 10.15 -4.13 -17.34
C GLU A 104 9.34 -3.72 -16.10
N HIS A 105 8.33 -2.84 -16.25
CA HIS A 105 7.44 -2.43 -15.17
C HIS A 105 6.58 -3.57 -14.62
N TRP A 106 6.38 -4.67 -15.35
CA TRP A 106 5.78 -5.89 -14.78
C TRP A 106 6.57 -6.45 -13.60
N ILE A 107 7.89 -6.26 -13.59
CA ILE A 107 8.80 -6.73 -12.54
C ILE A 107 9.12 -5.61 -11.56
N ILE A 108 9.35 -4.38 -12.03
CA ILE A 108 9.66 -3.22 -11.16
C ILE A 108 8.49 -2.94 -10.20
N ASP A 109 7.25 -2.98 -10.70
CA ASP A 109 6.06 -2.68 -9.89
C ASP A 109 5.62 -3.85 -8.98
N LEU A 110 6.13 -5.06 -9.23
CA LEU A 110 5.73 -6.27 -8.52
C LEU A 110 5.81 -6.14 -6.98
N PRO A 111 6.92 -5.65 -6.38
CA PRO A 111 7.08 -5.66 -4.93
C PRO A 111 6.19 -4.65 -4.20
N MET A 112 5.96 -3.48 -4.80
CA MET A 112 5.34 -2.33 -4.12
C MET A 112 3.94 -1.96 -4.66
N VAL A 113 3.52 -2.54 -5.79
CA VAL A 113 2.19 -2.32 -6.39
C VAL A 113 1.38 -3.60 -6.37
N TYR A 114 1.83 -4.65 -7.07
CA TYR A 114 1.04 -5.88 -7.26
C TYR A 114 0.98 -6.76 -6.01
N VAL A 115 2.11 -7.00 -5.36
CA VAL A 115 2.16 -7.83 -4.14
C VAL A 115 1.31 -7.24 -3.01
N PRO A 116 1.39 -5.93 -2.69
CA PRO A 116 0.52 -5.33 -1.67
C PRO A 116 -0.97 -5.47 -2.00
N ALA A 117 -1.36 -5.28 -3.27
CA ALA A 117 -2.75 -5.46 -3.70
C ALA A 117 -3.27 -6.87 -3.40
N LEU A 118 -2.48 -7.91 -3.72
CA LEU A 118 -2.84 -9.29 -3.41
C LEU A 118 -2.84 -9.59 -1.92
N ILE A 119 -1.87 -9.06 -1.16
CA ILE A 119 -1.78 -9.22 0.28
C ILE A 119 -3.03 -8.65 0.97
N TYR A 120 -3.40 -7.41 0.67
CA TYR A 120 -4.57 -6.79 1.31
C TYR A 120 -5.88 -7.45 0.87
N ALA A 121 -6.02 -7.81 -0.41
CA ALA A 121 -7.17 -8.54 -0.90
C ALA A 121 -7.33 -9.90 -0.18
N PHE A 122 -6.24 -10.67 -0.07
CA PHE A 122 -6.25 -11.95 0.62
C PHE A 122 -6.57 -11.80 2.11
N PHE A 123 -5.85 -10.93 2.82
CA PHE A 123 -6.01 -10.82 4.27
C PHE A 123 -7.34 -10.19 4.69
N SER A 124 -7.88 -9.25 3.92
CA SER A 124 -9.22 -8.72 4.18
C SER A 124 -10.28 -9.83 4.15
N LEU A 125 -10.25 -10.70 3.13
CA LEU A 125 -11.14 -11.86 3.02
C LEU A 125 -10.88 -12.91 4.11
N TYR A 126 -9.61 -13.19 4.41
CA TYR A 126 -9.22 -14.13 5.46
C TYR A 126 -9.77 -13.72 6.83
N PHE A 127 -9.63 -12.45 7.22
CA PHE A 127 -10.15 -11.97 8.50
C PHE A 127 -11.67 -11.80 8.50
N ALA A 128 -12.29 -11.46 7.37
CA ALA A 128 -13.76 -11.42 7.26
C ALA A 128 -14.39 -12.79 7.58
N ARG A 129 -13.80 -13.87 7.05
CA ARG A 129 -14.26 -15.24 7.36
C ARG A 129 -14.10 -15.60 8.83
N GLN A 130 -13.12 -15.05 9.53
CA GLN A 130 -12.92 -15.31 10.96
C GLN A 130 -13.93 -14.59 11.84
N THR A 131 -14.45 -13.45 11.39
CA THR A 131 -15.50 -12.72 12.11
C THR A 131 -16.88 -13.35 11.99
N GLU A 132 -17.10 -14.20 10.97
CA GLU A 132 -18.37 -14.90 10.73
C GLU A 132 -18.47 -16.27 11.43
N LEU A 133 -17.36 -16.83 11.88
CA LEU A 133 -17.34 -18.14 12.56
C LEU A 133 -17.80 -17.98 14.02
N PRO A 134 -18.70 -18.85 14.53
CA PRO A 134 -19.05 -18.86 15.95
C PRO A 134 -17.81 -19.21 16.81
N ALA A 135 -17.70 -18.53 17.96
CA ALA A 135 -16.60 -18.65 18.91
C ALA A 135 -16.55 -20.01 19.62
#